data_AF-A0A8R7QNH0-F1
#
_entry.id   AF-A0A8R7QNH0-F1
#
_cell.length_a   1.000
_cell.length_b   1.000
_cell.length_c   1.000
_cell.angle_alpha   90.00
_cell.angle_beta   90.00
_cell.angle_gamma   90.00
#
_symmetry.space_group_name_H-M   'P 1'
#
loop_
_entity.id
_entity.type
_entity.pdbx_description
1 polymer ?
#
loop_
_entity_poly.entity_id
_entity_poly.type
_entity_poly.pdbx_seq_one_letter_code
_entity_poly.pdbx_strand_id
1 'polypeptide(L)'
;MFTFYDVYNNSNSTLFNPCSYAAMVETETFSFSSNFITTTRFNDTDDGRKPLVLDWVVGNATCEVARDMPSYACHSRNSTCVNSTNGQGYLCNCTDGYEGNPYLFDGCRDVNECEKNSSICPKSATCHNTIGGYYCSCSPGRKFVMETKSCNPDITLIIGKPLDVFSICFLV
;
A
#
# COMPACT_ATOMS: atom_id res chain seq x y z
N MET A 1 12.35 -24.20 -7.48
CA MET A 1 12.22 -24.31 -8.95
C MET A 1 10.88 -24.98 -9.21
N PHE A 2 9.84 -24.21 -9.56
CA PHE A 2 8.57 -24.81 -9.93
C PHE A 2 8.66 -25.25 -11.39
N THR A 3 8.83 -26.55 -11.61
CA THR A 3 8.72 -27.14 -12.94
C THR A 3 7.25 -27.35 -13.24
N PHE A 4 6.71 -26.62 -14.21
CA PHE A 4 5.48 -27.05 -14.86
C PHE A 4 5.80 -28.33 -15.64
N TYR A 5 5.25 -29.45 -15.21
CA TYR A 5 5.31 -30.70 -15.98
C TYR A 5 4.49 -30.52 -17.27
N ASP A 6 5.08 -30.81 -18.42
CA ASP A 6 4.49 -30.83 -19.78
C ASP A 6 3.34 -31.85 -19.96
N VAL A 7 2.73 -32.32 -18.88
CA VAL A 7 1.66 -33.33 -18.89
C VAL A 7 0.28 -32.72 -19.06
N TYR A 8 0.12 -31.40 -18.86
CA TYR A 8 -1.16 -30.72 -19.06
C TYR A 8 -1.33 -30.18 -20.48
N ASN A 9 -1.32 -31.09 -21.46
CA ASN A 9 -1.84 -30.82 -22.79
C ASN A 9 -3.36 -30.69 -22.70
N ASN A 10 -3.83 -29.45 -22.78
CA ASN A 10 -5.14 -29.02 -22.29
C ASN A 10 -6.24 -29.21 -23.35
N SER A 11 -6.56 -30.47 -23.67
CA SER A 11 -7.65 -30.78 -24.61
C SER A 11 -8.75 -31.69 -24.04
N ASN A 12 -8.69 -32.08 -22.75
CA ASN A 12 -9.75 -32.86 -22.09
C ASN A 12 -9.85 -32.60 -20.57
N SER A 13 -9.72 -31.34 -20.13
CA SER A 13 -9.87 -30.97 -18.71
C SER A 13 -11.33 -30.99 -18.21
N THR A 14 -12.30 -31.24 -19.09
CA THR A 14 -13.74 -31.34 -18.76
C THR A 14 -14.16 -32.65 -18.10
N LEU A 15 -13.25 -33.63 -17.97
CA LEU A 15 -13.60 -34.99 -17.50
C LEU A 15 -13.04 -35.38 -16.12
N PHE A 16 -12.27 -34.51 -15.44
CA PHE A 16 -11.58 -34.90 -14.21
C PHE A 16 -12.21 -34.37 -12.92
N ASN A 17 -13.06 -33.34 -12.94
CA ASN A 17 -13.79 -32.88 -11.74
C ASN A 17 -14.98 -31.98 -12.12
N PRO A 18 -16.22 -32.19 -11.59
CA PRO A 18 -17.31 -31.23 -11.75
C PRO A 18 -17.07 -29.88 -11.04
N CYS A 19 -16.03 -29.76 -10.22
CA CYS A 19 -15.65 -28.48 -9.64
C CYS A 19 -14.91 -27.61 -10.67
N SER A 20 -15.59 -26.57 -11.16
CA SER A 20 -15.02 -25.54 -12.05
C SER A 20 -14.00 -24.62 -11.35
N TYR A 21 -13.83 -24.73 -10.03
CA TYR A 21 -12.91 -23.92 -9.24
C TYR A 21 -12.38 -24.73 -8.04
N ALA A 22 -11.11 -24.49 -7.69
CA ALA A 22 -10.49 -24.92 -6.45
C ALA A 22 -9.76 -23.71 -5.86
N ALA A 23 -9.95 -23.44 -4.56
CA ALA A 23 -9.33 -22.31 -3.88
C ALA A 23 -8.75 -22.77 -2.55
N MET A 24 -7.55 -22.28 -2.23
CA MET A 24 -6.94 -22.43 -0.91
C MET A 24 -7.41 -21.27 -0.03
N VAL A 25 -8.02 -21.61 1.09
CA VAL A 25 -8.64 -20.65 2.03
C VAL A 25 -8.12 -20.97 3.42
N GLU A 26 -7.94 -19.93 4.22
CA GLU A 26 -7.46 -20.08 5.60
C GLU A 26 -8.55 -20.73 6.47
N THR A 27 -8.14 -21.70 7.29
CA THR A 27 -9.07 -22.58 8.03
C THR A 27 -9.92 -21.84 9.07
N GLU A 28 -9.43 -20.70 9.58
CA GLU A 28 -10.15 -19.85 10.54
C GLU A 28 -11.15 -18.91 9.88
N THR A 29 -10.96 -18.61 8.58
CA THR A 29 -11.78 -17.63 7.85
C THR A 29 -12.83 -18.29 6.95
N PHE A 30 -12.70 -19.59 6.69
CA PHE A 30 -13.64 -20.34 5.89
C PHE A 30 -13.92 -21.74 6.47
N SER A 31 -15.18 -21.95 6.85
CA SER A 31 -15.69 -23.28 7.19
C SER A 31 -16.55 -23.79 6.05
N PHE A 32 -16.06 -24.82 5.37
CA PHE A 32 -16.77 -25.42 4.24
C PHE A 32 -18.09 -26.07 4.71
N SER A 33 -19.16 -25.82 3.95
CA SER A 33 -20.43 -26.53 4.08
C SER A 33 -20.80 -27.15 2.73
N SER A 34 -21.25 -28.40 2.73
CA SER A 34 -21.75 -29.08 1.52
C SER A 34 -22.91 -28.32 0.86
N ASN A 35 -23.66 -27.53 1.64
CA ASN A 35 -24.73 -26.66 1.13
C ASN A 35 -24.22 -25.59 0.16
N PHE A 36 -22.94 -25.20 0.23
CA PHE A 36 -22.33 -24.24 -0.70
C PHE A 36 -22.24 -24.79 -2.13
N ILE A 37 -22.26 -26.12 -2.30
CA ILE A 37 -22.24 -26.77 -3.61
C ILE A 37 -23.65 -26.88 -4.20
N THR A 38 -24.64 -27.17 -3.35
CA THR A 38 -25.99 -27.54 -3.79
C THR A 38 -27.00 -26.39 -3.74
N THR A 39 -26.62 -25.23 -3.20
CA THR A 39 -27.52 -24.08 -2.99
C THR A 39 -26.82 -22.76 -3.31
N THR A 40 -27.58 -21.66 -3.37
CA THR A 40 -27.06 -20.28 -3.54
C THR A 40 -26.41 -19.71 -2.27
N ARG A 41 -26.39 -20.47 -1.17
CA ARG A 41 -25.99 -19.97 0.15
C ARG A 41 -24.59 -19.35 0.19
N PHE A 42 -23.63 -19.86 -0.59
CA PHE A 42 -22.31 -19.25 -0.71
C PHE A 42 -22.39 -17.87 -1.38
N ASN A 43 -23.22 -17.73 -2.41
CA ASN A 43 -23.43 -16.46 -3.07
C ASN A 43 -24.20 -15.46 -2.17
N ASP A 44 -25.22 -15.95 -1.45
CA ASP A 44 -26.09 -15.11 -0.63
C ASP A 44 -25.39 -14.62 0.66
N THR A 45 -24.47 -15.43 1.21
CA THR A 45 -23.76 -15.12 2.47
C THR A 45 -22.44 -14.38 2.21
N ASP A 46 -21.74 -14.75 1.14
CA ASP A 46 -20.36 -14.33 0.91
C ASP A 46 -20.19 -13.55 -0.40
N ASP A 47 -21.29 -13.13 -1.05
CA ASP A 47 -21.28 -12.46 -2.36
C ASP A 47 -20.52 -13.27 -3.43
N GLY A 48 -20.49 -14.59 -3.25
CA GLY A 48 -19.74 -15.52 -4.10
C GLY A 48 -18.23 -15.35 -4.02
N ARG A 49 -17.71 -14.68 -2.98
CA ARG A 49 -16.30 -14.32 -2.83
C ARG A 49 -15.78 -14.67 -1.46
N LYS A 50 -14.63 -15.35 -1.44
CA LYS A 50 -13.79 -15.46 -0.25
C LYS A 50 -12.38 -15.01 -0.61
N PRO A 51 -11.69 -14.30 0.31
CA PRO A 51 -10.31 -13.92 0.05
C PRO A 51 -9.48 -15.18 -0.13
N LEU A 52 -8.86 -15.31 -1.31
CA LEU A 52 -7.82 -16.30 -1.51
C LEU A 52 -6.65 -15.91 -0.61
N VAL A 53 -6.31 -16.75 0.35
CA VAL A 53 -5.15 -16.54 1.20
C VAL A 53 -3.95 -17.21 0.52
N LEU A 54 -3.19 -16.41 -0.24
CA LEU A 54 -1.90 -16.85 -0.78
C LEU A 54 -0.81 -16.26 0.12
N ASP A 55 -0.38 -17.04 1.11
CA ASP A 55 0.81 -16.71 1.89
C ASP A 55 2.04 -17.22 1.13
N TRP A 56 2.89 -16.30 0.71
CA TRP A 56 4.06 -16.61 -0.10
C TRP A 56 5.23 -15.72 0.32
N VAL A 57 6.43 -16.21 0.08
CA VAL A 57 7.68 -15.50 0.38
C VAL A 57 8.68 -15.73 -0.75
N VAL A 58 9.58 -14.79 -0.95
CA VAL A 58 10.69 -14.94 -1.89
C VAL A 58 11.83 -15.71 -1.23
N GLY A 59 12.19 -16.84 -1.82
CA GLY A 59 13.34 -17.64 -1.40
C GLY A 59 13.27 -18.06 0.06
N ASN A 60 14.43 -18.32 0.67
CA ASN A 60 14.56 -18.70 2.08
C ASN A 60 15.56 -17.80 2.85
N ALA A 61 16.13 -16.79 2.19
CA ALA A 61 17.10 -15.88 2.78
C ALA A 61 16.41 -14.69 3.46
N THR A 62 17.07 -14.07 4.43
CA THR A 62 16.63 -12.79 4.98
C THR A 62 16.98 -11.65 4.04
N CYS A 63 16.40 -10.48 4.25
CA CYS A 63 16.66 -9.28 3.48
C CYS A 63 18.12 -8.86 3.47
N GLU A 64 18.81 -9.01 4.60
CA GLU A 64 20.22 -8.63 4.73
C GLU A 64 21.08 -9.47 3.78
N VAL A 65 20.76 -10.76 3.63
CA VAL A 65 21.48 -11.68 2.75
C VAL A 65 20.99 -11.57 1.30
N ALA A 66 19.68 -11.41 1.10
CA ALA A 66 19.08 -11.41 -0.23
C ALA A 66 19.47 -10.21 -1.09
N ARG A 67 19.78 -9.06 -0.49
CA ARG A 67 20.19 -7.84 -1.22
C ARG A 67 21.46 -8.00 -2.04
N ASP A 68 22.34 -8.90 -1.62
CA ASP A 68 23.61 -9.19 -2.30
C ASP A 68 23.50 -10.39 -3.26
N MET A 69 22.33 -11.02 -3.37
CA MET A 69 22.12 -12.16 -4.24
C MET A 69 21.75 -11.72 -5.66
N PRO A 70 22.23 -12.43 -6.70
CA PRO A 70 21.81 -12.17 -8.07
C PRO A 70 20.32 -12.47 -8.30
N SER A 71 19.71 -13.27 -7.41
CA SER A 71 18.28 -13.60 -7.42
C SER A 71 17.44 -12.64 -6.56
N TYR A 72 17.94 -11.46 -6.21
CA TYR A 72 17.18 -10.46 -5.46
C TYR A 72 15.94 -10.03 -6.25
N ALA A 73 14.75 -10.17 -5.66
CA ALA A 73 13.48 -10.03 -6.38
C ALA A 73 12.87 -8.62 -6.32
N CYS A 74 13.32 -7.74 -5.41
CA CYS A 74 12.78 -6.38 -5.33
C CYS A 74 13.43 -5.51 -6.40
N HIS A 75 12.87 -5.53 -7.61
CA HIS A 75 13.45 -4.85 -8.77
C HIS A 75 13.05 -3.37 -8.85
N SER A 76 11.96 -2.97 -8.19
CA SER A 76 11.49 -1.59 -8.21
C SER A 76 12.43 -0.67 -7.42
N ARG A 77 12.75 0.50 -7.99
CA ARG A 77 13.62 1.50 -7.31
C ARG A 77 13.03 2.04 -6.02
N ASN A 78 11.71 2.22 -5.99
CA ASN A 78 10.98 2.70 -4.81
C ASN A 78 10.37 1.52 -4.04
N SER A 79 11.20 0.51 -3.77
CA SER A 79 10.80 -0.65 -2.98
C SER A 79 11.78 -0.97 -1.86
N THR A 80 11.25 -1.60 -0.81
CA THR A 80 11.98 -2.05 0.36
C THR A 80 11.78 -3.54 0.56
N CYS A 81 12.86 -4.22 0.90
CA CYS A 81 12.81 -5.59 1.40
C CYS A 81 12.29 -5.62 2.83
N VAL A 82 11.35 -6.52 3.12
CA VAL A 82 10.85 -6.82 4.48
C VAL A 82 10.97 -8.32 4.75
N ASN A 83 11.52 -8.72 5.89
CA ASN A 83 11.61 -10.13 6.27
C ASN A 83 10.20 -10.70 6.50
N SER A 84 9.96 -11.95 6.08
CA SER A 84 8.68 -12.60 6.33
C SER A 84 8.48 -12.87 7.81
N THR A 85 7.25 -12.67 8.29
CA THR A 85 6.83 -13.03 9.65
C THR A 85 6.34 -14.48 9.75
N ASN A 86 5.96 -15.08 8.62
CA ASN A 86 5.28 -16.37 8.56
C ASN A 86 6.20 -17.51 8.09
N GLY A 87 7.49 -17.23 7.85
CA GLY A 87 8.45 -18.23 7.43
C GLY A 87 9.82 -17.67 7.09
N GLN A 88 10.72 -18.54 6.65
CA GLN A 88 12.03 -18.13 6.13
C GLN A 88 11.84 -17.54 4.73
N GLY A 89 12.44 -16.39 4.47
CA GLY A 89 12.31 -15.67 3.22
C GLY A 89 11.99 -14.19 3.46
N TYR A 90 11.75 -13.47 2.37
CA TYR A 90 11.44 -12.05 2.40
C TYR A 90 10.35 -11.67 1.41
N LEU A 91 9.82 -10.48 1.58
CA LEU A 91 8.85 -9.84 0.70
C LEU A 91 9.41 -8.49 0.25
N CYS A 92 8.85 -7.97 -0.83
CA CYS A 92 9.11 -6.63 -1.31
C CYS A 92 7.84 -5.80 -1.14
N ASN A 93 7.97 -4.61 -0.57
CA ASN A 93 6.94 -3.60 -0.49
C ASN A 93 7.39 -2.34 -1.22
N CYS A 94 6.46 -1.53 -1.73
CA CYS A 94 6.81 -0.19 -2.15
C CYS A 94 7.19 0.67 -0.93
N THR A 95 8.12 1.60 -1.09
CA THR A 95 8.46 2.60 -0.06
C THR A 95 7.25 3.48 0.26
N ASP A 96 7.26 4.12 1.43
CA ASP A 96 6.22 5.09 1.80
C ASP A 96 6.03 6.16 0.71
N GLY A 97 4.78 6.47 0.39
CA GLY A 97 4.40 7.37 -0.71
C GLY A 97 4.33 6.71 -2.09
N TYR A 98 4.56 5.40 -2.21
CA TYR A 98 4.49 4.66 -3.48
C TYR A 98 3.55 3.46 -3.43
N GLU A 99 2.94 3.12 -4.56
CA GLU A 99 2.08 1.95 -4.72
C GLU A 99 2.33 1.21 -6.04
N GLY A 100 1.92 -0.06 -6.11
CA GLY A 100 2.02 -0.89 -7.31
C GLY A 100 2.75 -2.21 -7.06
N ASN A 101 3.51 -2.68 -8.05
CA ASN A 101 4.18 -3.98 -8.00
C ASN A 101 5.69 -3.83 -7.76
N PRO A 102 6.21 -4.11 -6.55
CA PRO A 102 7.62 -3.91 -6.21
C PRO A 102 8.58 -4.90 -6.90
N TYR A 103 8.05 -5.97 -7.51
CA TYR A 103 8.84 -6.98 -8.23
C TYR A 103 9.11 -6.59 -9.70
N LEU A 104 8.60 -5.45 -10.16
CA LEU A 104 8.85 -4.90 -11.49
C LEU A 104 9.74 -3.65 -11.39
N PHE A 105 10.63 -3.44 -12.36
CA PHE A 105 11.65 -2.37 -12.33
C PHE A 105 11.12 -0.94 -12.06
N ASP A 106 9.97 -0.59 -12.65
CA ASP A 106 9.25 0.68 -12.41
C ASP A 106 7.82 0.41 -11.91
N GLY A 107 7.67 -0.65 -11.12
CA GLY A 107 6.35 -1.07 -10.67
C GLY A 107 5.82 -0.32 -9.46
N CYS A 108 6.67 0.32 -8.66
CA CYS A 108 6.23 1.24 -7.61
C CYS A 108 6.18 2.68 -8.15
N ARG A 109 4.98 3.25 -8.17
CA ARG A 109 4.69 4.58 -8.67
C ARG A 109 4.25 5.48 -7.53
N ASP A 110 4.57 6.76 -7.66
CA ASP A 110 4.17 7.80 -6.73
C ASP A 110 2.65 7.78 -6.52
N VAL A 111 2.24 7.85 -5.27
CA VAL A 111 0.83 7.97 -4.89
C VAL A 111 0.50 9.45 -4.84
N ASN A 112 -0.51 9.89 -5.58
CA ASN A 112 -1.05 11.22 -5.39
C ASN A 112 -2.01 11.22 -4.19
N GLU A 113 -1.50 11.50 -2.98
CA GLU A 113 -2.35 11.47 -1.77
C GLU A 113 -3.44 12.52 -1.79
N CYS A 114 -3.23 13.64 -2.50
CA CYS A 114 -4.23 14.70 -2.65
C CYS A 114 -5.46 14.24 -3.43
N GLU A 115 -5.28 13.36 -4.42
CA GLU A 115 -6.38 12.77 -5.19
C GLU A 115 -6.98 11.54 -4.50
N LYS A 116 -6.12 10.71 -3.88
CA LYS A 116 -6.53 9.48 -3.20
C LYS A 116 -7.31 9.75 -1.90
N ASN A 117 -6.98 10.82 -1.18
CA ASN A 117 -7.62 11.17 0.08
C ASN A 117 -7.85 12.68 0.17
N SER A 118 -9.07 13.12 -0.14
CA SER A 118 -9.47 14.54 -0.05
C SER A 118 -9.42 15.13 1.37
N SER A 119 -9.33 14.29 2.41
CA SER A 119 -9.22 14.69 3.81
C SER A 119 -7.78 14.58 4.36
N ILE A 120 -6.79 14.39 3.47
CA ILE A 120 -5.37 14.30 3.85
C ILE A 120 -4.87 15.63 4.46
N CYS A 121 -5.37 16.76 3.96
CA CYS A 121 -5.12 18.09 4.46
C CYS A 121 -6.36 18.68 5.16
N PRO A 122 -6.18 19.61 6.12
CA PRO A 122 -7.30 20.34 6.72
C PRO A 122 -8.02 21.18 5.67
N LYS A 123 -9.32 21.44 5.91
CA LYS A 123 -10.16 22.24 5.00
C LYS A 123 -9.61 23.65 4.70
N SER A 124 -8.76 24.19 5.57
CA SER A 124 -8.12 25.50 5.42
C SER A 124 -6.73 25.45 4.77
N ALA A 125 -6.30 24.28 4.28
CA ALA A 125 -5.05 24.11 3.55
C ALA A 125 -5.31 23.61 2.12
N THR A 126 -4.41 23.99 1.22
CA THR A 126 -4.30 23.43 -0.12
C THR A 126 -3.31 22.26 -0.09
N CYS A 127 -3.71 21.11 -0.63
CA CYS A 127 -2.83 19.95 -0.77
C CYS A 127 -1.96 20.07 -2.01
N HIS A 128 -0.68 19.73 -1.89
CA HIS A 128 0.27 19.68 -3.00
C HIS A 128 0.94 18.30 -3.01
N ASN A 129 0.80 17.59 -4.12
CA ASN A 129 1.49 16.33 -4.33
C ASN A 129 2.98 16.55 -4.60
N THR A 130 3.82 15.68 -4.07
CA THR A 130 5.27 15.66 -4.30
C THR A 130 5.74 14.25 -4.56
N ILE A 131 6.93 14.07 -5.14
CA ILE A 131 7.46 12.73 -5.37
C ILE A 131 7.80 12.10 -4.01
N GLY A 132 7.14 10.99 -3.68
CA GLY A 132 7.25 10.25 -2.43
C GLY A 132 6.41 10.79 -1.28
N GLY A 133 5.45 11.67 -1.53
CA GLY A 133 4.52 12.13 -0.49
C GLY A 133 3.81 13.43 -0.83
N TYR A 134 3.36 14.18 0.17
CA TYR A 134 2.60 15.41 -0.03
C TYR A 134 2.91 16.46 1.05
N TYR A 135 2.55 17.71 0.78
CA TYR A 135 2.50 18.74 1.81
C TYR A 135 1.23 19.59 1.72
N CYS A 136 0.80 20.10 2.87
CA CYS A 136 -0.36 20.98 2.97
C CYS A 136 0.13 22.42 3.15
N SER A 137 -0.25 23.33 2.24
CA SER A 137 0.00 24.76 2.39
C SER A 137 -1.20 25.44 3.04
N CYS A 138 -0.99 26.06 4.19
CA CYS A 138 -2.01 26.87 4.86
C CYS A 138 -2.05 28.30 4.30
N SER A 139 -3.13 29.03 4.58
CA SER A 139 -3.22 30.47 4.28
C SER A 139 -2.04 31.27 4.86
N PRO A 140 -1.68 32.43 4.26
CA PRO A 140 -0.57 33.26 4.73
C PRO A 140 -0.60 33.52 6.23
N GLY A 141 0.58 33.46 6.88
CA GLY A 141 0.71 33.62 8.33
C GLY A 141 0.33 32.39 9.15
N ARG A 142 0.12 31.22 8.52
CA ARG A 142 -0.13 29.95 9.19
C ARG A 142 0.78 28.84 8.68
N LYS A 143 1.13 27.92 9.57
CA LYS A 143 1.88 26.69 9.28
C LYS A 143 1.04 25.45 9.55
N PHE A 144 1.25 24.43 8.74
CA PHE A 144 0.61 23.14 8.93
C PHE A 144 1.28 22.38 10.08
N VAL A 145 0.47 21.84 10.99
CA VAL A 145 0.92 20.99 12.10
C VAL A 145 0.37 19.58 11.85
N MET A 146 1.26 18.64 11.58
CA MET A 146 0.93 17.22 11.29
C MET A 146 0.15 16.56 12.45
N GLU A 147 0.59 16.76 13.70
CA GLU A 147 0.01 16.13 14.90
C GLU A 147 -1.49 16.44 15.09
N THR A 148 -1.86 17.71 14.92
CA THR A 148 -3.23 18.19 15.10
C THR A 148 -3.99 18.32 13.78
N LYS A 149 -3.39 17.90 12.66
CA LYS A 149 -3.87 18.10 11.28
C LYS A 149 -4.52 19.47 11.07
N SER A 150 -3.86 20.54 11.52
CA SER A 150 -4.45 21.88 11.57
C SER A 150 -3.48 22.96 11.11
N CYS A 151 -4.03 24.09 10.68
CA CYS A 151 -3.28 25.28 10.31
C CYS A 151 -3.20 26.25 11.49
N ASN A 152 -2.04 26.30 12.15
CA ASN A 152 -1.80 27.14 13.31
C ASN A 152 -1.08 28.43 12.87
N PRO A 153 -1.30 29.57 13.55
CA PRO A 153 -0.56 30.80 13.27
C PRO A 153 0.96 30.56 13.34
N ASP A 154 1.65 31.03 12.31
CA ASP A 154 3.10 30.93 12.21
C ASP A 154 3.74 32.15 12.88
N ILE A 155 3.94 32.04 14.20
CA ILE A 155 4.52 33.10 15.04
C ILE A 155 5.99 33.40 14.72
N THR A 156 6.62 32.66 13.81
CA THR A 156 7.98 32.92 13.32
C THR A 156 8.01 33.99 12.22
N LEU A 157 6.85 34.35 11.63
CA LEU A 157 6.73 35.34 10.57
C LEU A 157 6.37 36.74 11.09
N ILE A 158 6.94 37.15 12.22
CA ILE A 158 6.81 38.53 12.72
C ILE A 158 7.75 39.42 11.91
N ILE A 159 7.27 39.90 10.75
CA ILE A 159 7.99 40.94 9.99
C ILE A 159 7.69 42.26 10.68
N GLY A 160 8.51 42.64 11.66
CA GLY A 160 8.49 44.00 12.19
C GLY A 160 8.86 44.97 11.07
N LYS A 161 7.88 45.69 10.52
CA LYS A 161 8.17 46.85 9.67
C LYS A 161 8.38 48.06 10.58
N PRO A 162 9.59 48.66 10.61
CA PRO A 162 9.79 49.91 11.33
C PRO A 162 9.04 51.02 10.58
N LEU A 163 7.96 51.51 11.18
CA LEU A 163 7.42 52.83 10.89
C LEU A 163 7.99 53.77 11.96
N ASP A 164 8.89 54.64 11.51
CA ASP A 164 9.53 55.76 12.22
C ASP A 164 9.53 55.76 13.76
N VAL A 165 10.75 55.66 14.32
CA VAL A 165 11.24 56.05 15.66
C VAL A 165 10.55 55.42 16.90
N PHE A 166 9.34 54.88 16.79
CA PHE A 166 8.65 54.19 17.88
C PHE A 166 8.21 52.80 17.40
N SER A 167 9.04 51.78 17.67
CA SER A 167 8.71 50.38 17.39
C SER A 167 7.48 49.93 18.17
N ILE A 168 6.29 50.14 17.60
CA ILE A 168 5.06 49.52 18.04
C ILE A 168 4.90 48.23 17.22
N CYS A 169 5.16 47.09 17.85
CA CYS A 169 4.84 45.79 17.26
C CYS A 169 3.33 45.58 17.34
N PHE A 170 2.65 45.54 16.19
CA PHE A 170 1.29 45.03 16.12
C PHE A 170 1.34 43.50 15.97
N LEU A 171 0.73 42.81 16.94
CA LEU A 171 0.26 41.44 16.78
C LEU A 171 -0.94 41.51 15.84
N VAL A 172 -0.84 40.90 14.66
CA VAL A 172 -2.02 40.57 13.83
C VAL A 172 -2.40 39.13 14.12
#